data_AF-A0AAW5CXX9-F1
#
_entry.id   AF-A0AAW5CXX9-F1
#
_cell.length_a   1.000
_cell.length_b   1.000
_cell.length_c   1.000
_cell.angle_alpha   90.00
_cell.angle_beta   90.00
_cell.angle_gamma   90.00
#
_symmetry.space_group_name_H-M   'P 1'
#
loop_
_entity.id
_entity.type
_entity.pdbx_description
1 polymer ?
#
loop_
_entity_poly.entity_id
_entity_poly.type
_entity_poly.pdbx_seq_one_letter_code
_entity_poly.pdbx_strand_id
1 'polypeptide(L)'
;MNTKVKFTAGRNIAMKLPPHQYDATLQFYRDVIGLKEITEHAPSVGFEFGSNNLWLDSVPGISQAETWLEIVTNDIAAASEHLKAAGVVRCDEIEPLPEGFQAFWVSSPASIIHLVCKDSESWE
;
A
#
# COMPACT_ATOMS: atom_id res chain seq x y z
N MET A 1 29.80 2.45 4.91
CA MET A 1 29.24 2.70 6.27
C MET A 1 27.96 1.88 6.34
N ASN A 2 27.79 1.03 7.36
CA ASN A 2 26.62 0.17 7.49
C ASN A 2 25.47 1.02 8.04
N THR A 3 24.68 1.63 7.17
CA THR A 3 23.55 2.45 7.59
C THR A 3 22.53 1.53 8.25
N LYS A 4 22.23 1.76 9.54
CA LYS A 4 21.22 0.97 10.25
C LYS A 4 19.89 1.08 9.53
N VAL A 5 19.23 -0.05 9.28
CA VAL A 5 17.87 -0.08 8.70
C VAL A 5 16.91 0.73 9.58
N LYS A 6 16.11 1.56 8.94
CA LYS A 6 15.07 2.38 9.56
C LYS A 6 13.76 2.11 8.85
N PHE A 7 12.71 1.96 9.65
CA PHE A 7 11.35 1.85 9.17
C PHE A 7 10.57 3.09 9.60
N THR A 8 9.75 3.63 8.71
CA THR A 8 8.81 4.71 8.98
C THR A 8 7.43 4.32 8.44
N ALA A 9 6.37 4.87 9.02
CA ALA A 9 5.04 4.71 8.44
C ALA A 9 4.99 5.38 7.06
N GLY A 10 4.43 4.67 6.08
CA GLY A 10 4.09 5.25 4.79
C GLY A 10 2.84 6.12 4.88
N ARG A 11 2.61 6.91 3.84
CA ARG A 11 1.45 7.79 3.73
C ARG A 11 0.30 7.14 2.97
N ASN A 12 0.55 6.02 2.30
CA ASN A 12 -0.40 5.40 1.42
C ASN A 12 -1.18 4.27 2.12
N ILE A 13 -2.50 4.34 2.01
CA ILE A 13 -3.44 3.33 2.45
C ILE A 13 -4.17 2.85 1.21
N ALA A 14 -4.11 1.56 0.90
CA ALA A 14 -4.83 0.99 -0.23
C ALA A 14 -6.06 0.21 0.27
N MET A 15 -7.23 0.57 -0.21
CA MET A 15 -8.47 -0.16 0.00
C MET A 15 -8.73 -1.04 -1.22
N LYS A 16 -8.49 -2.35 -1.07
CA LYS A 16 -8.81 -3.35 -2.08
C LYS A 16 -10.30 -3.69 -1.98
N LEU A 17 -11.04 -3.51 -3.06
CA LEU A 17 -12.51 -3.63 -3.09
C LEU A 17 -12.95 -4.69 -4.11
N PRO A 18 -13.98 -5.50 -3.79
CA PRO A 18 -14.59 -6.33 -4.81
C PRO A 18 -15.31 -5.44 -5.84
N PRO A 19 -15.34 -5.81 -7.14
CA PRO A 19 -15.85 -4.92 -8.19
C PRO A 19 -17.28 -4.42 -7.98
N HIS A 20 -18.13 -5.24 -7.35
CA HIS A 20 -19.54 -4.91 -7.07
C HIS A 20 -19.72 -3.83 -5.98
N GLN A 21 -18.66 -3.47 -5.25
CA GLN A 21 -18.67 -2.42 -4.22
C GLN A 21 -17.88 -1.18 -4.63
N TYR A 22 -17.10 -1.26 -5.71
CA TYR A 22 -16.14 -0.21 -6.08
C TYR A 22 -16.84 1.13 -6.38
N ASP A 23 -17.79 1.17 -7.32
CA ASP A 23 -18.41 2.43 -7.76
C ASP A 23 -19.17 3.13 -6.63
N ALA A 24 -19.88 2.37 -5.79
CA ALA A 24 -20.60 2.92 -4.65
C ALA A 24 -19.62 3.49 -3.59
N THR A 25 -18.47 2.84 -3.38
CA THR A 25 -17.44 3.31 -2.45
C THR A 25 -16.74 4.56 -2.99
N LEU A 26 -16.45 4.60 -4.29
CA LEU A 26 -15.90 5.77 -4.96
C LEU A 26 -16.82 6.98 -4.81
N GLN A 27 -18.11 6.81 -5.11
CA GLN A 27 -19.14 7.85 -4.94
C GLN A 27 -19.27 8.28 -3.49
N PHE A 28 -19.14 7.36 -2.53
CA PHE A 28 -19.17 7.72 -1.12
C PHE A 28 -18.05 8.70 -0.75
N TYR A 29 -16.79 8.41 -1.08
CA TYR A 29 -15.69 9.31 -0.74
C TYR A 29 -15.72 10.61 -1.53
N ARG A 30 -16.06 10.55 -2.83
CA ARG A 30 -16.08 11.72 -3.71
C ARG A 30 -17.30 12.62 -3.48
N ASP A 31 -18.49 12.04 -3.48
CA ASP A 31 -19.75 12.79 -3.60
C ASP A 31 -20.46 12.95 -2.24
N VAL A 32 -20.35 11.96 -1.34
CA VAL A 32 -21.01 12.01 -0.03
C VAL A 32 -20.12 12.67 1.02
N ILE A 33 -18.86 12.24 1.14
CA ILE A 33 -17.89 12.82 2.06
C ILE A 33 -17.25 14.08 1.48
N GLY A 34 -17.03 14.14 0.16
CA GLY A 34 -16.46 15.31 -0.50
C GLY A 34 -14.94 15.43 -0.37
N LEU A 35 -14.22 14.30 -0.32
CA LEU A 35 -12.75 14.32 -0.26
C LEU A 35 -12.14 14.80 -1.58
N LYS A 36 -10.97 15.45 -1.48
CA LYS A 36 -10.21 15.89 -2.65
C LYS A 36 -9.58 14.67 -3.32
N GLU A 37 -9.97 14.42 -4.57
CA GLU A 37 -9.43 13.35 -5.40
C GLU A 37 -7.98 13.65 -5.84
N ILE A 38 -7.15 12.61 -5.89
CA ILE A 38 -5.77 12.65 -6.38
C ILE A 38 -5.77 12.10 -7.82
N THR A 39 -5.49 12.96 -8.79
CA THR A 39 -5.60 12.62 -10.22
C THR A 39 -4.25 12.37 -10.91
N GLU A 40 -3.14 12.60 -10.20
CA GLU A 40 -1.78 12.57 -10.77
C GLU A 40 -1.30 11.15 -11.11
N HIS A 41 -1.93 10.12 -10.54
CA HIS A 41 -1.53 8.71 -10.65
C HIS A 41 -2.53 7.83 -11.43
N ALA A 42 -3.30 8.42 -12.35
CA ALA A 42 -4.23 7.68 -13.18
C ALA A 42 -3.55 6.48 -13.89
N PRO A 43 -4.19 5.29 -13.96
CA PRO A 43 -5.60 5.03 -13.65
C PRO A 43 -5.93 4.80 -12.17
N SER A 44 -4.96 4.90 -11.26
CA SER A 44 -5.18 4.78 -9.82
C SER A 44 -6.08 5.91 -9.34
N VAL A 45 -7.10 5.59 -8.56
CA VAL A 45 -8.01 6.58 -7.98
C VAL A 45 -7.76 6.67 -6.49
N GLY A 46 -7.47 7.88 -6.01
CA GLY A 46 -7.20 8.12 -4.59
C GLY A 46 -7.75 9.44 -4.08
N PHE A 47 -7.68 9.61 -2.77
CA PHE A 47 -8.18 10.79 -2.07
C PHE A 47 -7.18 11.27 -1.02
N GLU A 48 -7.05 12.58 -0.86
CA GLU A 48 -6.39 13.16 0.31
C GLU A 48 -7.17 12.79 1.59
N PHE A 49 -6.51 12.09 2.51
CA PHE A 49 -7.11 11.55 3.73
C PHE A 49 -6.30 11.99 4.97
N GLY A 50 -6.38 13.29 5.27
CA GLY A 50 -5.60 13.90 6.34
C GLY A 50 -4.12 13.98 5.97
N SER A 51 -3.26 13.33 6.73
CA SER A 51 -1.82 13.23 6.41
C SER A 51 -1.48 12.04 5.49
N ASN A 52 -2.48 11.25 5.11
CA ASN A 52 -2.34 10.06 4.27
C ASN A 52 -3.08 10.24 2.94
N ASN A 53 -2.82 9.34 2.01
CA ASN A 53 -3.55 9.15 0.78
C ASN A 53 -4.34 7.83 0.88
N LEU A 54 -5.63 7.86 0.55
CA LEU A 54 -6.47 6.67 0.47
C LEU A 54 -6.68 6.29 -1.00
N TRP A 55 -6.13 5.15 -1.41
CA TRP A 55 -6.25 4.59 -2.76
C TRP A 55 -7.36 3.55 -2.80
N LEU A 56 -8.16 3.56 -3.87
CA LEU A 56 -9.20 2.56 -4.11
C LEU A 56 -8.81 1.68 -5.28
N ASP A 57 -8.73 0.37 -5.05
CA ASP A 57 -8.40 -0.61 -6.07
C ASP A 57 -9.56 -1.59 -6.26
N SER A 58 -10.05 -1.73 -7.50
CA SER A 58 -11.02 -2.76 -7.85
C SER A 58 -10.30 -4.08 -8.12
N VAL A 59 -10.47 -5.08 -7.25
CA VAL A 59 -9.75 -6.35 -7.31
C VAL A 59 -10.71 -7.50 -7.61
N PRO A 60 -10.67 -8.11 -8.81
CA PRO A 60 -11.46 -9.29 -9.10
C PRO A 60 -11.09 -10.46 -8.18
N GLY A 61 -12.09 -11.21 -7.72
CA GLY A 61 -11.89 -12.47 -7.00
C GLY A 61 -11.87 -12.36 -5.46
N ILE A 62 -11.85 -11.16 -4.89
CA ILE A 62 -12.08 -10.98 -3.45
C ILE A 62 -13.58 -10.85 -3.15
N SER A 63 -14.00 -11.29 -1.97
CA SER A 63 -15.41 -11.24 -1.54
C SER A 63 -15.71 -10.13 -0.54
N GLN A 64 -14.68 -9.61 0.13
CA GLN A 64 -14.75 -8.56 1.14
C GLN A 64 -13.66 -7.52 0.85
N ALA A 65 -13.90 -6.29 1.29
CA ALA A 65 -12.91 -5.24 1.21
C ALA A 65 -11.77 -5.51 2.21
N GLU A 66 -10.55 -5.13 1.83
CA GLU A 66 -9.37 -5.21 2.68
C GLU A 66 -8.61 -3.89 2.64
N THR A 67 -7.91 -3.56 3.73
CA THR A 67 -7.01 -2.40 3.78
C THR A 67 -5.59 -2.88 3.86
N TRP A 68 -4.75 -2.37 2.97
CA TRP A 68 -3.32 -2.62 2.92
C TRP A 68 -2.59 -1.33 3.30
N LEU A 69 -1.45 -1.47 3.96
CA LEU A 69 -0.70 -0.36 4.53
C LEU A 69 0.69 -0.25 3.91
N GLU A 70 1.32 0.89 4.06
CA GLU A 70 2.67 1.14 3.56
C GLU A 70 3.68 1.30 4.72
N ILE A 71 4.85 0.69 4.57
CA ILE A 71 6.03 0.90 5.39
C ILE A 71 7.15 1.38 4.48
N VAL A 72 7.78 2.49 4.86
CA VAL A 72 8.90 3.06 4.12
C VAL A 72 10.22 2.69 4.81
N THR A 73 11.23 2.34 4.03
CA THR A 73 12.59 2.05 4.51
C THR A 73 13.64 2.83 3.73
N ASN A 74 14.76 3.12 4.39
CA ASN A 74 15.93 3.74 3.75
C ASN A 74 16.81 2.72 2.99
N ASP A 75 16.60 1.42 3.22
CA ASP A 75 17.34 0.33 2.58
C ASP A 75 16.44 -0.91 2.44
N ILE A 76 16.07 -1.24 1.20
CA ILE A 76 15.13 -2.32 0.91
C ILE A 76 15.74 -3.71 1.13
N ALA A 77 17.04 -3.88 0.82
CA ALA A 77 17.72 -5.15 0.99
C ALA A 77 17.92 -5.46 2.48
N ALA A 78 18.38 -4.45 3.25
CA ALA A 78 18.53 -4.59 4.70
C ALA A 78 17.18 -4.80 5.41
N ALA A 79 16.11 -4.16 4.93
CA ALA A 79 14.75 -4.38 5.43
C ALA A 79 14.28 -5.82 5.21
N SER A 80 14.47 -6.36 4.01
CA SER A 80 14.10 -7.74 3.68
C SER A 80 14.80 -8.74 4.62
N GLU A 81 16.12 -8.59 4.82
CA GLU A 81 16.87 -9.48 5.73
C GLU A 81 16.47 -9.32 7.20
N HIS A 82 16.22 -8.08 7.65
CA HIS A 82 15.75 -7.81 9.01
C HIS A 82 14.41 -8.49 9.31
N LEU A 83 13.44 -8.33 8.40
CA LEU A 83 12.10 -8.90 8.54
C LEU A 83 12.13 -10.44 8.48
N LYS A 84 12.91 -11.00 7.56
CA LYS A 84 13.13 -12.44 7.46
C LYS A 84 13.73 -13.03 8.74
N ALA A 85 14.74 -12.37 9.31
CA ALA A 85 15.35 -12.80 10.58
C ALA A 85 14.37 -12.77 11.77
N ALA A 86 13.36 -11.90 11.70
CA ALA A 86 12.27 -11.82 12.68
C ALA A 86 11.13 -12.83 12.41
N GLY A 87 11.23 -13.66 11.36
CA GLY A 87 10.22 -14.64 10.99
C GLY A 87 9.04 -14.06 10.18
N VAL A 88 9.16 -12.83 9.68
CA VAL A 88 8.17 -12.24 8.77
C VAL A 88 8.38 -12.79 7.37
N VAL A 89 7.31 -13.34 6.80
CA VAL A 89 7.33 -13.98 5.47
C VAL A 89 6.90 -12.99 4.41
N ARG A 90 7.64 -12.95 3.30
CA ARG A 90 7.26 -12.22 2.08
C ARG A 90 6.10 -12.94 1.38
N CYS A 91 5.19 -12.17 0.81
CA CYS A 91 4.01 -12.66 0.08
C CYS A 91 3.89 -11.94 -1.26
N ASP A 92 4.99 -11.92 -2.03
CA ASP A 92 5.08 -11.09 -3.24
C ASP A 92 4.13 -11.53 -4.36
N GLU A 93 3.65 -12.79 -4.32
CA GLU A 93 2.69 -13.32 -5.27
C GLU A 93 1.30 -12.67 -5.16
N ILE A 94 1.04 -11.89 -4.11
CA ILE A 94 -0.27 -11.27 -3.88
C ILE A 94 -0.62 -10.19 -4.93
N GLU A 95 0.37 -9.42 -5.38
CA GLU A 95 0.20 -8.39 -6.40
C GLU A 95 1.55 -8.11 -7.10
N PRO A 96 1.62 -8.16 -8.44
CA PRO A 96 2.85 -7.89 -9.15
C PRO A 96 3.27 -6.41 -8.97
N LEU A 97 4.54 -6.20 -8.66
CA LEU A 97 5.14 -4.88 -8.61
C LEU A 97 5.78 -4.51 -9.97
N PRO A 98 5.84 -3.22 -10.33
CA PRO A 98 6.53 -2.78 -11.54
C PRO A 98 7.99 -3.21 -11.56
N GLU A 99 8.54 -3.47 -12.74
CA GLU A 99 9.94 -3.83 -12.88
C GLU A 99 10.87 -2.72 -12.34
N GLY A 100 11.86 -3.11 -11.54
CA GLY A 100 12.80 -2.18 -10.93
C GLY A 100 12.29 -1.48 -9.67
N PHE A 101 11.00 -1.55 -9.37
CA PHE A 101 10.40 -0.95 -8.18
C PHE A 101 11.02 -1.54 -6.90
N GLN A 102 11.64 -0.68 -6.09
CA GLN A 102 12.36 -1.10 -4.88
C GLN A 102 11.40 -1.35 -3.72
N ALA A 103 10.61 -2.42 -3.84
CA ALA A 103 9.62 -2.80 -2.84
C ALA A 103 9.37 -4.32 -2.78
N PHE A 104 8.67 -4.75 -1.74
CA PHE A 104 8.16 -6.12 -1.58
C PHE A 104 6.93 -6.13 -0.65
N TRP A 105 6.19 -7.23 -0.68
CA TRP A 105 4.99 -7.43 0.14
C TRP A 105 5.27 -8.33 1.34
N VAL A 106 4.73 -7.96 2.50
CA VAL A 106 4.71 -8.83 3.70
C VAL A 106 3.33 -8.85 4.33
N SER A 107 3.05 -9.92 5.08
CA SER A 107 1.88 -10.00 5.95
C SER A 107 2.28 -9.79 7.41
N SER A 108 1.56 -8.91 8.10
CA SER A 108 1.73 -8.70 9.55
C SER A 108 1.16 -9.88 10.36
N PRO A 109 1.45 -9.97 11.67
CA PRO A 109 0.85 -11.01 12.52
C PRO A 109 -0.69 -11.00 12.57
N ALA A 110 -1.33 -9.89 12.21
CA ALA A 110 -2.79 -9.76 12.11
C ALA A 110 -3.31 -9.99 10.68
N SER A 111 -2.48 -10.53 9.79
CA SER A 111 -2.77 -10.80 8.38
C SER A 111 -3.01 -9.57 7.49
N ILE A 112 -2.76 -8.35 8.01
CA ILE A 112 -2.79 -7.14 7.19
C ILE A 112 -1.54 -7.08 6.30
N ILE A 113 -1.77 -6.88 5.01
CA ILE A 113 -0.73 -6.77 3.99
C ILE A 113 -0.07 -5.40 4.07
N HIS A 114 1.26 -5.40 3.96
CA HIS A 114 2.07 -4.19 3.92
C HIS A 114 2.92 -4.17 2.66
N LEU A 115 2.88 -3.05 1.93
CA LEU A 115 3.94 -2.69 0.99
C LEU A 115 5.13 -2.20 1.81
N VAL A 116 6.28 -2.83 1.65
CA VAL A 116 7.55 -2.29 2.16
C VAL A 116 8.29 -1.71 0.96
N CYS A 117 8.46 -0.40 0.90
CA CYS A 117 9.10 0.28 -0.22
C CYS A 117 10.24 1.18 0.24
N LYS A 118 11.16 1.48 -0.68
CA LYS A 118 12.18 2.49 -0.45
C LYS A 118 11.54 3.88 -0.44
N ASP A 119 12.08 4.80 0.34
CA ASP A 119 11.63 6.20 0.42
C ASP A 119 11.42 6.89 -0.93
N SER A 120 12.33 6.66 -1.89
CA SER A 120 12.23 7.21 -3.25
C SER A 120 11.07 6.66 -4.09
N GLU A 121 10.39 5.62 -3.62
CA GLU A 121 9.32 4.91 -4.34
C GLU A 121 7.92 5.19 -3.77
N SER A 122 7.84 5.84 -2.60
CA SER A 122 6.57 6.16 -1.95
C SER A 122 5.94 7.39 -2.60
N TRP A 123 4.62 7.35 -2.84
CA TRP A 123 3.88 8.50 -3.37
C TRP A 123 3.56 9.49 -2.23
N GLU A 124 3.76 10.79 -2.48
CA GLU A 124 3.56 11.87 -1.50
C GLU A 124 2.10 12.32 -1.33
#